data_AF-A0A7X2L5A5-F1
#
_entry.id   AF-A0A7X2L5A5-F1
#
_cell.length_a   1.000
_cell.length_b   1.000
_cell.length_c   1.000
_cell.angle_alpha   90.00
_cell.angle_beta   90.00
_cell.angle_gamma   90.00
#
_symmetry.space_group_name_H-M   'P 1'
#
loop_
_entity.id
_entity.type
_entity.pdbx_description
1 polymer ?
#
loop_
_entity_poly.entity_id
_entity_poly.type
_entity_poly.pdbx_seq_one_letter_code
_entity_poly.pdbx_strand_id
1 'polypeptide(L)'
;MAFYNEFPEYVPVAQKKRNAEKAVEKLRKNNPAVAPVVITGRTITNTWWGKAWSQNLESYSDYVNRIARGRSYVRHGAVLDLQITPGKVTALVQGSTSKPYKIEITIDPLSPKTWDTLVKECAGKIDSLQELMTGQFPKGLSELFTVKGKGLFPAPKEIKLTCNCPDSAKMCKHVAAALYGVGARFDEDSALFFVLRGVKLEELISVSLMQKSQSMLTKSSSKGRGRRVMVDADLADVFGIEMGAVEAVDADKKGKKDK
;
A
#
# COMPACT_ATOMS: atom_id res chain seq x y z
N MET A 1 -37.64 37.69 -8.25
CA MET A 1 -37.15 36.85 -9.36
C MET A 1 -36.01 37.61 -10.03
N ALA A 2 -34.78 37.11 -9.95
CA ALA A 2 -33.66 37.64 -10.72
C ALA A 2 -33.00 36.45 -11.44
N PHE A 3 -33.47 36.19 -12.65
CA PHE A 3 -32.74 35.40 -13.63
C PHE A 3 -31.70 36.33 -14.25
N TYR A 4 -30.44 36.21 -13.84
CA TYR A 4 -29.32 36.77 -14.59
C TYR A 4 -28.31 35.66 -14.85
N ASN A 5 -28.11 35.40 -16.15
CA ASN A 5 -26.99 34.68 -16.70
C ASN A 5 -25.68 35.32 -16.22
N GLU A 6 -25.02 34.73 -15.24
CA GLU A 6 -23.64 35.09 -14.90
C GLU A 6 -22.77 33.86 -15.16
N PHE A 7 -22.10 33.86 -16.31
CA PHE A 7 -20.95 32.98 -16.48
C PHE A 7 -19.92 33.42 -15.44
N PRO A 8 -19.61 32.60 -14.43
CA PRO A 8 -18.72 33.01 -13.36
C PRO A 8 -17.36 33.40 -13.95
N GLU A 9 -16.79 34.49 -13.45
CA GLU A 9 -15.50 34.99 -13.90
C GLU A 9 -14.44 33.89 -13.85
N TYR A 10 -13.63 33.80 -14.90
CA TYR A 10 -12.58 32.80 -14.98
C TYR A 10 -11.52 33.05 -13.90
N VAL A 11 -11.45 32.17 -12.91
CA VAL A 11 -10.39 32.20 -11.90
C VAL A 11 -9.18 31.39 -12.37
N PRO A 12 -7.99 32.00 -12.54
CA PRO A 12 -6.77 31.31 -12.93
C PRO A 12 -6.37 30.20 -11.94
N VAL A 13 -5.72 29.15 -12.44
CA VAL A 13 -5.31 27.99 -11.63
C VAL A 13 -4.39 28.39 -10.48
N ALA A 14 -3.46 29.32 -10.70
CA ALA A 14 -2.57 29.84 -9.65
C ALA A 14 -3.35 30.52 -8.51
N GLN A 15 -4.45 31.20 -8.83
CA GLN A 15 -5.31 31.80 -7.81
C GLN A 15 -6.12 30.74 -7.07
N LYS A 16 -6.62 29.70 -7.76
CA LYS A 16 -7.29 28.55 -7.12
C LYS A 16 -6.39 27.85 -6.10
N LYS A 17 -5.12 27.61 -6.44
CA LYS A 17 -4.13 27.03 -5.52
C LYS A 17 -3.91 27.91 -4.28
N ARG A 18 -3.65 29.21 -4.47
CA ARG A 18 -3.51 30.17 -3.36
C ARG A 18 -4.74 30.24 -2.46
N ASN A 19 -5.94 30.16 -3.04
CA ASN A 19 -7.17 30.13 -2.27
C ASN A 19 -7.30 28.83 -1.46
N ALA A 20 -6.92 27.69 -2.03
CA ALA A 20 -6.90 26.42 -1.34
C ALA A 20 -5.89 26.40 -0.19
N GLU A 21 -4.69 26.92 -0.38
CA GLU A 21 -3.66 27.07 0.67
C GLU A 21 -4.20 27.90 1.85
N LYS A 22 -4.82 29.05 1.57
CA LYS A 22 -5.48 29.87 2.61
C LYS A 22 -6.62 29.14 3.30
N ALA A 23 -7.37 28.31 2.58
CA ALA A 23 -8.45 27.51 3.15
C ALA A 23 -7.90 26.42 4.09
N VAL A 24 -6.81 25.75 3.69
CA VAL A 24 -6.09 24.78 4.53
C VAL A 24 -5.55 25.46 5.80
N GLU A 25 -4.93 26.63 5.67
CA GLU A 25 -4.42 27.37 6.84
C GLU A 25 -5.55 27.71 7.83
N LYS A 26 -6.71 28.15 7.33
CA LYS A 26 -7.90 28.38 8.17
C LYS A 26 -8.39 27.10 8.84
N LEU A 27 -8.41 25.97 8.14
CA LEU A 27 -8.82 24.68 8.69
C LEU A 27 -7.84 24.22 9.78
N ARG A 28 -6.54 24.41 9.58
CA ARG A 28 -5.49 24.06 10.54
C ARG A 28 -5.61 24.75 11.89
N LYS A 29 -6.18 25.96 11.92
CA LYS A 29 -6.46 26.69 13.18
C LYS A 29 -7.42 25.93 14.11
N ASN A 30 -8.36 25.18 13.53
CA ASN A 30 -9.35 24.41 14.29
C ASN A 30 -9.00 22.92 14.38
N ASN A 31 -8.24 22.40 13.42
CA ASN A 31 -7.80 21.01 13.37
C ASN A 31 -6.34 20.92 12.88
N PRO A 32 -5.36 20.78 13.78
CA PRO A 32 -3.94 20.66 13.40
C PRO A 32 -3.62 19.46 12.51
N ALA A 33 -4.44 18.41 12.52
CA ALA A 33 -4.21 17.17 11.77
C ALA A 33 -4.65 17.22 10.28
N VAL A 34 -5.06 18.40 9.79
CA VAL A 34 -5.47 18.57 8.39
C VAL A 34 -4.33 18.19 7.44
N ALA A 35 -4.62 17.21 6.59
CA ALA A 35 -3.71 16.63 5.63
C ALA A 35 -4.19 16.94 4.20
N PRO A 36 -3.78 18.09 3.61
CA PRO A 36 -4.13 18.43 2.25
C PRO A 36 -3.42 17.51 1.24
N VAL A 37 -4.02 17.34 0.06
CA VAL A 37 -3.36 16.64 -1.06
C VAL A 37 -2.72 17.66 -1.99
N VAL A 38 -1.40 17.57 -2.15
CA VAL A 38 -0.62 18.47 -3.01
C VAL A 38 0.03 17.66 -4.12
N ILE A 39 -0.44 17.87 -5.36
CA ILE A 39 0.14 17.21 -6.52
C ILE A 39 1.35 18.01 -7.02
N THR A 40 2.53 17.39 -6.96
CA THR A 40 3.76 17.91 -7.54
C THR A 40 3.98 17.30 -8.92
N GLY A 41 4.31 18.13 -9.92
CA GLY A 41 4.58 17.67 -11.29
C GLY A 41 3.34 17.52 -12.19
N ARG A 42 3.50 16.74 -13.28
CA ARG A 42 2.52 16.62 -14.38
C ARG A 42 1.47 15.54 -14.12
N THR A 43 1.88 14.44 -13.51
CA THR A 43 1.07 13.27 -13.20
C THR A 43 0.46 13.41 -11.80
N ILE A 44 -0.74 12.86 -11.60
CA ILE A 44 -1.36 12.81 -10.25
C ILE A 44 -0.69 11.73 -9.42
N THR A 45 -0.36 10.60 -10.06
CA THR A 45 0.29 9.47 -9.42
C THR A 45 1.54 9.03 -10.18
N ASN A 46 2.55 8.59 -9.44
CA ASN A 46 3.91 8.33 -9.87
C ASN A 46 4.32 6.87 -9.59
N THR A 47 3.95 6.31 -8.44
CA THR A 47 4.29 4.92 -8.08
C THR A 47 3.30 3.93 -8.70
N TRP A 48 3.61 2.64 -8.62
CA TRP A 48 2.69 1.60 -9.05
C TRP A 48 1.38 1.65 -8.26
N TRP A 49 1.42 1.88 -6.94
CA TRP A 49 0.22 1.87 -6.08
C TRP A 49 -0.79 2.93 -6.49
N GLY A 50 -0.36 4.19 -6.63
CA GLY A 50 -1.24 5.28 -7.06
C GLY A 50 -1.75 5.10 -8.49
N LYS A 51 -0.93 4.54 -9.40
CA LYS A 51 -1.33 4.25 -10.78
C LYS A 51 -2.36 3.12 -10.86
N ALA A 52 -2.10 2.00 -10.20
CA ALA A 52 -3.00 0.85 -10.15
C ALA A 52 -4.35 1.23 -9.50
N TRP A 53 -4.32 2.06 -8.44
CA TRP A 53 -5.53 2.61 -7.83
C TRP A 53 -6.32 3.46 -8.82
N SER A 54 -5.66 4.42 -9.49
CA SER A 54 -6.30 5.28 -10.47
C SER A 54 -6.90 4.49 -11.64
N GLN A 55 -6.18 3.47 -12.13
CA GLN A 55 -6.65 2.59 -13.21
C GLN A 55 -7.84 1.73 -12.78
N ASN A 56 -7.83 1.19 -11.56
CA ASN A 56 -8.96 0.44 -11.01
C ASN A 56 -10.23 1.29 -11.03
N LEU A 57 -10.13 2.54 -10.56
CA LEU A 57 -11.25 3.49 -10.55
C LEU A 57 -11.75 3.86 -11.96
N GLU A 58 -10.82 4.03 -12.90
CA GLU A 58 -11.13 4.37 -14.29
C GLU A 58 -11.77 3.23 -15.08
N SER A 59 -11.54 1.98 -14.64
CA SER A 59 -12.16 0.79 -15.25
C SER A 59 -13.68 0.70 -15.03
N TYR A 60 -14.23 1.56 -14.17
CA TYR A 60 -15.65 1.61 -13.87
C TYR A 60 -16.36 2.49 -14.91
N SER A 61 -17.01 1.85 -15.87
CA SER A 61 -17.65 2.46 -17.05
C SER A 61 -18.54 3.67 -16.76
N ASP A 62 -19.21 3.67 -15.60
CA ASP A 62 -20.22 4.66 -15.25
C ASP A 62 -19.62 6.04 -14.91
N TYR A 63 -18.29 6.16 -14.81
CA TYR A 63 -17.62 7.34 -14.24
C TYR A 63 -16.79 8.17 -15.24
N VAL A 64 -16.64 7.72 -16.49
CA VAL A 64 -15.73 8.30 -17.50
C VAL A 64 -15.94 9.81 -17.70
N ASN A 65 -17.20 10.26 -17.81
CA ASN A 65 -17.52 11.67 -18.06
C ASN A 65 -17.34 12.59 -16.83
N ARG A 66 -17.15 12.03 -15.63
CA ARG A 66 -17.06 12.78 -14.36
C ARG A 66 -15.63 12.87 -13.82
N ILE A 67 -14.77 11.95 -14.27
CA ILE A 67 -13.37 11.79 -13.87
C ILE A 67 -12.51 13.01 -14.24
N ALA A 68 -12.66 13.56 -15.44
CA ALA A 68 -11.80 14.65 -15.93
C ALA A 68 -11.85 15.89 -15.02
N ARG A 69 -13.04 16.26 -14.53
CA ARG A 69 -13.20 17.38 -13.58
C ARG A 69 -12.57 17.07 -12.22
N GLY A 70 -12.72 15.84 -11.72
CA GLY A 70 -12.07 15.41 -10.48
C GLY A 70 -10.55 15.52 -10.54
N ARG A 71 -9.95 15.09 -11.66
CA ARG A 71 -8.50 15.25 -11.92
C ARG A 71 -8.05 16.72 -11.87
N SER A 72 -8.85 17.63 -12.42
CA SER A 72 -8.54 19.06 -12.36
C SER A 72 -8.61 19.59 -10.92
N TYR A 73 -9.62 19.18 -10.14
CA TYR A 73 -9.77 19.62 -8.75
C TYR A 73 -8.58 19.23 -7.88
N VAL A 74 -8.15 17.97 -7.93
CA VAL A 74 -7.00 17.52 -7.14
C VAL A 74 -5.70 18.22 -7.57
N ARG A 75 -5.48 18.43 -8.88
CA ARG A 75 -4.31 19.19 -9.38
C ARG A 75 -4.29 20.66 -8.96
N HIS A 76 -5.47 21.24 -8.75
CA HIS A 76 -5.61 22.63 -8.30
C HIS A 76 -5.55 22.77 -6.77
N GLY A 77 -5.28 21.69 -6.04
CA GLY A 77 -5.20 21.71 -4.57
C GLY A 77 -6.56 21.77 -3.88
N ALA A 78 -7.66 21.45 -4.58
CA ALA A 78 -9.00 21.58 -4.01
C ALA A 78 -9.31 20.56 -2.90
N VAL A 79 -8.50 19.50 -2.75
CA VAL A 79 -8.64 18.52 -1.67
C VAL A 79 -7.87 19.05 -0.45
N LEU A 80 -8.60 19.73 0.44
CA LEU A 80 -8.05 20.48 1.57
C LEU A 80 -7.66 19.56 2.74
N ASP A 81 -8.36 18.45 2.88
CA ASP A 81 -8.09 17.42 3.88
C ASP A 81 -8.47 16.07 3.28
N LEU A 82 -7.65 15.05 3.52
CA LEU A 82 -7.93 13.66 3.15
C LEU A 82 -7.26 12.73 4.15
N GLN A 83 -8.09 11.98 4.86
CA GLN A 83 -7.70 11.02 5.89
C GLN A 83 -8.11 9.62 5.46
N ILE A 84 -7.22 8.67 5.70
CA ILE A 84 -7.45 7.25 5.41
C ILE A 84 -7.40 6.50 6.74
N THR A 85 -8.49 5.80 7.06
CA THR A 85 -8.60 4.92 8.22
C THR A 85 -9.08 3.54 7.75
N PRO A 86 -9.06 2.50 8.61
CA PRO A 86 -9.51 1.18 8.21
C PRO A 86 -10.92 1.19 7.60
N GLY A 87 -11.03 0.76 6.34
CA GLY A 87 -12.29 0.70 5.59
C GLY A 87 -12.94 2.05 5.26
N LYS A 88 -12.32 3.20 5.55
CA LYS A 88 -12.92 4.51 5.34
C LYS A 88 -11.92 5.58 4.90
N VAL A 89 -12.35 6.42 3.97
CA VAL A 89 -11.68 7.65 3.60
C VAL A 89 -12.62 8.82 3.83
N THR A 90 -12.16 9.83 4.56
CA THR A 90 -12.87 11.11 4.71
C THR A 90 -12.09 12.21 4.02
N ALA A 91 -12.78 13.14 3.37
CA ALA A 91 -12.14 14.27 2.72
C ALA A 91 -12.97 15.55 2.78
N LEU A 92 -12.27 16.69 2.75
CA LEU A 92 -12.84 18.01 2.56
C LEU A 92 -12.38 18.54 1.21
N VAL A 93 -13.34 18.75 0.29
CA VAL A 93 -13.04 19.25 -1.06
C VAL A 93 -13.67 20.60 -1.29
N GLN A 94 -12.83 21.59 -1.60
CA GLN A 94 -13.25 22.93 -1.94
C GLN A 94 -14.01 22.94 -3.27
N GLY A 95 -15.25 23.40 -3.22
CA GLY A 95 -16.14 23.56 -4.36
C GLY A 95 -16.28 25.01 -4.79
N SER A 96 -17.39 25.30 -5.46
CA SER A 96 -17.83 26.66 -5.78
C SER A 96 -18.41 27.41 -4.57
N THR A 97 -18.82 26.70 -3.52
CA THR A 97 -19.36 27.29 -2.29
C THR A 97 -18.25 27.71 -1.32
N SER A 98 -18.53 28.64 -0.41
CA SER A 98 -17.57 29.08 0.61
C SER A 98 -17.14 27.98 1.57
N LYS A 99 -18.04 27.05 1.91
CA LYS A 99 -17.75 25.87 2.73
C LYS A 99 -17.31 24.70 1.84
N PRO A 100 -16.26 23.94 2.22
CA PRO A 100 -15.87 22.74 1.50
C PRO A 100 -16.92 21.63 1.67
N TYR A 101 -17.04 20.80 0.64
CA TYR A 101 -17.90 19.62 0.68
C TYR A 101 -17.24 18.51 1.49
N LYS A 102 -18.06 17.76 2.23
CA LYS A 102 -17.65 16.59 3.00
C LYS A 102 -17.87 15.34 2.15
N ILE A 103 -16.81 14.58 1.98
CA ILE A 103 -16.81 13.31 1.25
C ILE A 103 -16.54 12.20 2.24
N GLU A 104 -17.31 11.13 2.15
CA GLU A 104 -17.04 9.86 2.82
C GLU A 104 -17.04 8.76 1.76
N ILE A 105 -15.96 7.97 1.74
CA ILE A 105 -15.82 6.80 0.89
C ILE A 105 -15.58 5.62 1.83
N THR A 106 -16.49 4.65 1.79
CA THR A 106 -16.37 3.43 2.59
C THR A 106 -15.97 2.29 1.66
N ILE A 107 -14.98 1.51 2.09
CA ILE A 107 -14.48 0.36 1.35
C ILE A 107 -14.63 -0.85 2.25
N ASP A 108 -15.39 -1.84 1.80
CA ASP A 108 -15.57 -3.09 2.56
C ASP A 108 -14.22 -3.76 2.77
N PRO A 109 -13.87 -4.32 3.94
CA PRO A 109 -12.55 -4.94 4.16
C PRO A 109 -12.34 -6.18 3.27
N LEU A 110 -11.08 -6.53 3.01
CA LEU A 110 -10.76 -7.73 2.24
C LEU A 110 -11.16 -8.99 3.04
N SER A 111 -11.76 -9.97 2.37
CA SER A 111 -12.15 -11.22 3.03
C SER A 111 -10.90 -11.96 3.56
N PRO A 112 -10.93 -12.54 4.78
CA PRO A 112 -9.79 -13.26 5.33
C PRO A 112 -9.33 -14.43 4.46
N LYS A 113 -10.26 -15.11 3.77
CA LYS A 113 -9.95 -16.22 2.85
C LYS A 113 -9.18 -15.73 1.62
N THR A 114 -9.61 -14.61 1.05
CA THR A 114 -8.93 -13.99 -0.09
C THR A 114 -7.54 -13.53 0.33
N TRP A 115 -7.42 -12.93 1.51
CA TRP A 115 -6.15 -12.48 2.05
C TRP A 115 -5.15 -13.62 2.27
N ASP A 116 -5.57 -14.71 2.94
CA ASP A 116 -4.72 -15.89 3.15
C ASP A 116 -4.26 -16.50 1.81
N THR A 117 -5.13 -16.52 0.79
CA THR A 117 -4.77 -16.96 -0.55
C THR A 117 -3.69 -16.06 -1.17
N LEU A 118 -3.88 -14.74 -1.11
CA LEU A 118 -2.90 -13.78 -1.62
C LEU A 118 -1.55 -13.91 -0.90
N VAL A 119 -1.54 -14.04 0.43
CA VAL A 119 -0.31 -14.20 1.21
C VAL A 119 0.46 -15.45 0.79
N LYS A 120 -0.23 -16.58 0.61
CA LYS A 120 0.36 -17.82 0.09
C LYS A 120 0.91 -17.68 -1.33
N GLU A 121 0.17 -16.99 -2.20
CA GLU A 121 0.58 -16.78 -3.59
C GLU A 121 1.72 -15.76 -3.74
N CYS A 122 1.88 -14.83 -2.80
CA CYS A 122 2.97 -13.86 -2.74
C CYS A 122 4.26 -14.46 -2.15
N ALA A 123 4.16 -15.60 -1.48
CA ALA A 123 5.26 -16.19 -0.76
C ALA A 123 6.42 -16.55 -1.71
N GLY A 124 7.63 -16.09 -1.35
CA GLY A 124 8.83 -16.26 -2.16
C GLY A 124 8.95 -15.30 -3.36
N LYS A 125 7.95 -14.44 -3.64
CA LYS A 125 7.95 -13.48 -4.77
C LYS A 125 8.32 -12.05 -4.40
N ILE A 126 8.37 -11.73 -3.11
CA ILE A 126 8.72 -10.40 -2.57
C ILE A 126 10.06 -10.53 -1.84
N ASP A 127 11.07 -9.76 -2.26
CA ASP A 127 12.40 -9.79 -1.66
C ASP A 127 12.53 -8.88 -0.44
N SER A 128 11.88 -7.72 -0.45
CA SER A 128 11.89 -6.80 0.71
C SER A 128 10.58 -6.02 0.89
N LEU A 129 10.38 -5.52 2.12
CA LEU A 129 9.32 -4.55 2.43
C LEU A 129 9.45 -3.28 1.58
N GLN A 130 10.69 -2.80 1.38
CA GLN A 130 10.95 -1.57 0.64
C GLN A 130 10.54 -1.69 -0.83
N GLU A 131 10.82 -2.81 -1.48
CA GLU A 131 10.34 -3.12 -2.83
C GLU A 131 8.82 -3.11 -2.91
N LEU A 132 8.16 -3.77 -1.96
CA LEU A 132 6.70 -3.80 -1.91
C LEU A 132 6.12 -2.38 -1.73
N MET A 133 6.69 -1.58 -0.82
CA MET A 133 6.23 -0.22 -0.55
C MET A 133 6.45 0.73 -1.72
N THR A 134 7.59 0.64 -2.39
CA THR A 134 7.90 1.44 -3.59
C THR A 134 7.16 0.95 -4.84
N GLY A 135 6.51 -0.21 -4.77
CA GLY A 135 5.82 -0.81 -5.91
C GLY A 135 6.77 -1.43 -6.93
N GLN A 136 7.98 -1.79 -6.52
CA GLN A 136 9.03 -2.41 -7.31
C GLN A 136 9.01 -3.93 -7.09
N PHE A 137 8.21 -4.66 -7.86
CA PHE A 137 8.12 -6.12 -7.74
C PHE A 137 7.83 -6.79 -9.09
N PRO A 138 8.00 -8.13 -9.21
CA PRO A 138 7.79 -8.86 -10.46
C PRO A 138 6.38 -8.66 -11.02
N LYS A 139 6.24 -8.58 -12.36
CA LYS A 139 4.95 -8.33 -13.03
C LYS A 139 3.84 -9.30 -12.59
N GLY A 140 4.15 -10.59 -12.41
CA GLY A 140 3.15 -11.58 -11.96
C GLY A 140 2.53 -11.26 -10.59
N LEU A 141 3.23 -10.52 -9.72
CA LEU A 141 2.67 -10.06 -8.44
C LEU A 141 1.68 -8.89 -8.63
N SER A 142 1.97 -8.00 -9.59
CA SER A 142 1.07 -6.88 -9.92
C SER A 142 -0.28 -7.37 -10.44
N GLU A 143 -0.26 -8.43 -11.25
CA GLU A 143 -1.46 -9.07 -11.78
C GLU A 143 -2.25 -9.72 -10.65
N LEU A 144 -1.57 -10.40 -9.71
CA LEU A 144 -2.17 -11.03 -8.53
C LEU A 144 -3.00 -10.05 -7.70
N PHE A 145 -2.42 -8.88 -7.39
CA PHE A 145 -3.10 -7.87 -6.59
C PHE A 145 -4.28 -7.23 -7.32
N THR A 146 -4.24 -7.17 -8.65
CA THR A 146 -5.26 -6.49 -9.47
C THR A 146 -6.33 -7.44 -10.01
N VAL A 147 -6.28 -8.74 -9.69
CA VAL A 147 -7.30 -9.72 -10.11
C VAL A 147 -8.68 -9.28 -9.58
N LYS A 148 -9.64 -9.08 -10.48
CA LYS A 148 -11.00 -8.65 -10.12
C LYS A 148 -11.66 -9.66 -9.16
N GLY A 149 -12.06 -9.17 -7.98
CA GLY A 149 -12.79 -9.94 -6.96
C GLY A 149 -11.96 -10.95 -6.16
N LYS A 150 -10.67 -11.15 -6.49
CA LYS A 150 -9.74 -12.03 -5.77
C LYS A 150 -8.45 -11.32 -5.34
N GLY A 151 -8.19 -10.14 -5.91
CA GLY A 151 -7.04 -9.31 -5.61
C GLY A 151 -7.28 -8.41 -4.40
N LEU A 152 -6.29 -7.55 -4.17
CA LEU A 152 -6.30 -6.58 -3.08
C LEU A 152 -7.13 -5.34 -3.44
N PHE A 153 -7.28 -5.01 -4.72
CA PHE A 153 -8.05 -3.84 -5.15
C PHE A 153 -9.57 -4.07 -5.04
N PRO A 154 -10.32 -3.10 -4.49
CA PRO A 154 -11.76 -3.24 -4.31
C PRO A 154 -12.49 -3.23 -5.65
N ALA A 155 -13.55 -4.02 -5.74
CA ALA A 155 -14.53 -3.97 -6.83
C ALA A 155 -15.53 -2.83 -6.62
N PRO A 156 -16.23 -2.36 -7.67
CA PRO A 156 -17.22 -1.28 -7.55
C PRO A 156 -18.27 -1.47 -6.45
N LYS A 157 -18.71 -2.71 -6.25
CA LYS A 157 -19.72 -3.08 -5.24
C LYS A 157 -19.22 -2.97 -3.80
N GLU A 158 -17.91 -3.02 -3.60
CA GLU A 158 -17.26 -2.88 -2.29
C GLU A 158 -17.03 -1.41 -1.91
N ILE A 159 -17.37 -0.46 -2.80
CA ILE A 159 -17.12 0.97 -2.62
C ILE A 159 -18.45 1.71 -2.49
N LYS A 160 -18.63 2.38 -1.35
CA LYS A 160 -19.78 3.27 -1.10
C LYS A 160 -19.29 4.71 -1.08
N LEU A 161 -19.97 5.57 -1.84
CA LEU A 161 -19.56 6.95 -2.09
C LEU A 161 -20.63 7.91 -1.58
N THR A 162 -20.24 8.85 -0.73
CA THR A 162 -21.11 9.88 -0.17
C THR A 162 -20.47 11.25 -0.32
N CYS A 163 -21.25 12.23 -0.78
CA CYS A 163 -20.85 13.63 -0.83
C CYS A 163 -22.05 14.51 -0.49
N ASN A 164 -21.88 15.52 0.35
CA ASN A 164 -22.95 16.46 0.70
C ASN A 164 -23.18 17.57 -0.35
N CYS A 165 -22.78 17.35 -1.61
CA CYS A 165 -22.96 18.35 -2.67
C CYS A 165 -24.34 18.19 -3.33
N PRO A 166 -24.89 19.22 -3.98
CA PRO A 166 -26.20 19.15 -4.62
C PRO A 166 -26.24 18.34 -5.93
N ASP A 167 -25.12 17.71 -6.33
CA ASP A 167 -25.07 16.83 -7.49
C ASP A 167 -25.72 15.48 -7.12
N SER A 168 -26.75 15.06 -7.85
CA SER A 168 -27.46 13.80 -7.63
C SER A 168 -26.68 12.57 -8.11
N ALA A 169 -25.55 12.77 -8.80
CA ALA A 169 -24.69 11.68 -9.23
C ALA A 169 -23.99 11.01 -8.02
N LYS A 170 -24.03 9.67 -7.98
CA LYS A 170 -23.25 8.87 -7.01
C LYS A 170 -21.76 9.23 -7.04
N MET A 171 -21.22 9.47 -8.24
CA MET A 171 -19.83 9.90 -8.47
C MET A 171 -19.81 11.35 -8.97
N CYS A 172 -19.82 12.30 -8.04
CA CYS A 172 -19.64 13.71 -8.38
C CYS A 172 -18.15 14.04 -8.58
N LYS A 173 -17.85 15.23 -9.12
CA LYS A 173 -16.46 15.70 -9.31
C LYS A 173 -15.63 15.77 -8.01
N HIS A 174 -16.28 15.98 -6.87
CA HIS A 174 -15.61 16.04 -5.57
C HIS A 174 -15.19 14.65 -5.07
N VAL A 175 -16.07 13.66 -5.23
CA VAL A 175 -15.74 12.25 -4.94
C VAL A 175 -14.61 11.78 -5.85
N ALA A 176 -14.67 12.10 -7.15
CA ALA A 176 -13.59 11.79 -8.07
C ALA A 176 -12.26 12.46 -7.64
N ALA A 177 -12.29 13.72 -7.20
CA ALA A 177 -11.10 14.41 -6.70
C ALA A 177 -10.52 13.72 -5.44
N ALA A 178 -11.38 13.31 -4.50
CA ALA A 178 -10.97 12.57 -3.31
C ALA A 178 -10.35 11.21 -3.68
N LEU A 179 -10.96 10.47 -4.59
CA LEU A 179 -10.46 9.17 -5.06
C LEU A 179 -9.09 9.28 -5.75
N TYR A 180 -8.86 10.31 -6.57
CA TYR A 180 -7.53 10.59 -7.10
C TYR A 180 -6.54 11.03 -6.02
N GLY A 181 -7.02 11.76 -5.01
CA GLY A 181 -6.21 12.14 -3.85
C GLY A 181 -5.78 10.93 -3.02
N VAL A 182 -6.62 9.90 -2.91
CA VAL A 182 -6.25 8.60 -2.29
C VAL A 182 -5.09 7.96 -3.06
N GLY A 183 -5.12 7.99 -4.39
CA GLY A 183 -4.00 7.50 -5.22
C GLY A 183 -2.71 8.25 -4.95
N ALA A 184 -2.77 9.58 -4.80
CA ALA A 184 -1.61 10.39 -4.43
C ALA A 184 -1.10 10.07 -3.01
N ARG A 185 -1.99 9.80 -2.05
CA ARG A 185 -1.59 9.33 -0.71
C ARG A 185 -0.87 7.99 -0.74
N PHE A 186 -1.27 7.07 -1.61
CA PHE A 186 -0.59 5.79 -1.72
C PHE A 186 0.80 5.88 -2.32
N ASP A 187 1.07 6.93 -3.12
CA ASP A 187 2.43 7.22 -3.58
C ASP A 187 3.33 7.77 -2.46
N GLU A 188 2.73 8.48 -1.49
CA GLU A 188 3.44 8.96 -0.30
C GLU A 188 3.67 7.82 0.71
N ASP A 189 2.63 7.03 0.97
CA ASP A 189 2.66 5.87 1.86
C ASP A 189 1.71 4.76 1.39
N SER A 190 2.30 3.71 0.82
CA SER A 190 1.59 2.51 0.37
C SER A 190 0.94 1.70 1.49
N ALA A 191 1.43 1.81 2.74
CA ALA A 191 0.88 1.06 3.88
C ALA A 191 -0.59 1.44 4.14
N LEU A 192 -0.96 2.68 3.81
CA LEU A 192 -2.34 3.17 3.88
C LEU A 192 -3.32 2.34 3.03
N PHE A 193 -2.86 1.70 1.95
CA PHE A 193 -3.72 0.82 1.16
C PHE A 193 -4.09 -0.45 1.94
N PHE A 194 -3.14 -1.05 2.64
CA PHE A 194 -3.36 -2.22 3.48
C PHE A 194 -4.24 -1.88 4.68
N VAL A 195 -3.99 -0.73 5.32
CA VAL A 195 -4.88 -0.17 6.36
C VAL A 195 -6.30 -0.04 5.84
N LEU A 196 -6.48 0.59 4.67
CA LEU A 196 -7.79 0.79 4.07
C LEU A 196 -8.51 -0.53 3.75
N ARG A 197 -7.77 -1.56 3.33
CA ARG A 197 -8.31 -2.91 3.07
C ARG A 197 -8.48 -3.75 4.35
N GLY A 198 -8.05 -3.25 5.51
CA GLY A 198 -8.18 -3.95 6.80
C GLY A 198 -7.23 -5.14 6.94
N VAL A 199 -6.09 -5.11 6.27
CA VAL A 199 -5.09 -6.19 6.28
C VAL A 199 -3.72 -5.68 6.73
N LYS A 200 -2.87 -6.58 7.21
CA LYS A 200 -1.55 -6.24 7.77
C LYS A 200 -0.45 -6.54 6.77
N LEU A 201 0.35 -5.53 6.46
CA LEU A 201 1.45 -5.65 5.49
C LEU A 201 2.51 -6.67 5.92
N GLU A 202 2.73 -6.80 7.23
CA GLU A 202 3.72 -7.67 7.84
C GLU A 202 3.43 -9.16 7.58
N GLU A 203 2.16 -9.51 7.37
CA GLU A 203 1.75 -10.89 7.05
C GLU A 203 2.24 -11.32 5.66
N LEU A 204 2.34 -10.40 4.69
CA LEU A 204 2.92 -10.72 3.37
C LEU A 204 4.42 -11.02 3.44
N ILE A 205 5.15 -10.25 4.24
CA ILE A 205 6.61 -10.32 4.30
C ILE A 205 7.07 -11.49 5.15
N SER A 206 6.43 -11.70 6.30
CA SER A 206 6.77 -12.81 7.22
C SER A 206 6.70 -14.16 6.50
N VAL A 207 5.62 -14.41 5.75
CA VAL A 207 5.46 -15.66 4.98
C VAL A 207 6.48 -15.76 3.84
N SER A 208 6.76 -14.66 3.14
CA SER A 208 7.78 -14.66 2.06
C SER A 208 9.19 -14.98 2.59
N LEU A 209 9.57 -14.40 3.74
CA LEU A 209 10.88 -14.64 4.37
C LEU A 209 11.00 -16.07 4.92
N MET A 210 9.96 -16.58 5.58
CA MET A 210 9.92 -17.94 6.11
C MET A 210 10.09 -19.00 5.01
N GLN A 211 9.41 -18.84 3.87
CA GLN A 211 9.56 -19.78 2.77
C GLN A 211 10.93 -19.70 2.11
N LYS A 212 11.50 -18.50 1.98
CA LYS A 212 12.86 -18.35 1.45
C LYS A 212 13.90 -19.01 2.35
N SER A 213 13.81 -18.82 3.66
CA SER A 213 14.73 -19.49 4.60
C SER A 213 14.59 -21.02 4.50
N GLN A 214 13.38 -21.55 4.46
CA GLN A 214 13.15 -22.99 4.22
C GLN A 214 13.70 -23.46 2.87
N SER A 215 13.54 -22.68 1.80
CA SER A 215 14.08 -23.03 0.48
C SER A 215 15.61 -23.02 0.44
N MET A 216 16.26 -22.13 1.20
CA MET A 216 17.72 -22.08 1.32
C MET A 216 18.23 -23.24 2.17
N LEU A 217 17.55 -23.55 3.27
CA LEU A 217 17.88 -24.69 4.15
C LEU A 217 17.78 -26.02 3.40
N THR A 218 16.74 -26.23 2.58
CA THR A 218 16.54 -27.45 1.77
C THR A 218 17.53 -27.55 0.59
N LYS A 219 17.91 -26.41 -0.01
CA LYS A 219 18.98 -26.36 -1.04
C LYS A 219 20.37 -26.63 -0.46
N SER A 220 20.68 -26.14 0.75
CA SER A 220 21.96 -26.43 1.42
C SER A 220 22.06 -27.89 1.84
N SER A 221 20.96 -28.50 2.31
CA SER A 221 20.94 -29.92 2.67
C SER A 221 20.92 -30.86 1.46
N SER A 222 20.46 -30.41 0.28
CA SER A 222 20.58 -31.18 -0.98
C SER A 222 21.91 -30.96 -1.73
N LYS A 223 22.61 -29.83 -1.52
CA LYS A 223 23.95 -29.57 -2.10
C LYS A 223 25.13 -30.04 -1.22
N GLY A 224 24.84 -30.57 -0.04
CA GLY A 224 25.80 -31.07 0.96
C GLY A 224 25.94 -32.60 1.07
N ARG A 225 25.40 -33.39 0.13
CA ARG A 225 25.66 -34.85 0.06
C ARG A 225 26.58 -35.22 -1.11
N GLY A 226 27.53 -34.33 -1.41
CA GLY A 226 28.60 -34.52 -2.39
C GLY A 226 29.96 -34.24 -1.76
N ARG A 227 30.47 -35.22 -1.01
CA ARG A 227 31.89 -35.45 -0.68
C ARG A 227 32.73 -34.21 -0.34
N ARG A 228 32.70 -33.81 0.94
CA ARG A 228 33.86 -33.30 1.69
C ARG A 228 33.50 -33.26 3.18
N VAL A 229 33.50 -34.45 3.80
CA VAL A 229 33.82 -34.53 5.23
C VAL A 229 35.31 -34.20 5.29
N MET A 230 35.67 -33.01 5.74
CA MET A 230 37.06 -32.76 6.13
C MET A 230 37.32 -33.65 7.33
N VAL A 231 38.36 -34.47 7.19
CA VAL A 231 38.95 -35.21 8.30
C VAL A 231 39.46 -34.16 9.29
N ASP A 232 39.25 -34.42 10.57
CA ASP A 232 39.51 -33.55 11.74
C ASP A 232 40.91 -32.90 11.78
N ALA A 233 41.85 -33.42 10.98
CA ALA A 233 43.25 -32.99 10.93
C ALA A 233 43.51 -31.64 10.25
N ASP A 234 42.52 -31.00 9.61
CA ASP A 234 42.76 -29.81 8.76
C ASP A 234 42.11 -28.50 9.28
N LEU A 235 41.51 -28.52 10.47
CA LEU A 235 40.87 -27.31 11.05
C LEU A 235 41.87 -26.34 11.71
N ALA A 236 43.05 -26.83 12.10
CA ALA A 236 44.10 -26.01 12.72
C ALA A 236 44.78 -25.07 11.71
N ASP A 237 45.02 -25.55 10.48
CA ASP A 237 45.73 -24.81 9.44
C ASP A 237 44.90 -23.69 8.79
N VAL A 238 43.57 -23.76 8.90
CA VAL A 238 42.66 -22.76 8.30
C VAL A 238 42.41 -21.57 9.23
N PHE A 239 42.47 -21.77 10.55
CA PHE A 239 42.10 -20.73 11.52
C PHE A 239 43.25 -20.21 12.39
N GLY A 240 44.45 -20.82 12.36
CA GLY A 240 45.61 -20.31 13.09
C GLY A 240 45.39 -20.24 14.61
N ILE A 241 44.57 -21.14 15.15
CA ILE A 241 44.31 -21.25 16.59
C ILE A 241 44.87 -22.59 17.06
N GLU A 242 45.96 -22.56 17.82
CA GLU A 242 46.44 -23.71 18.59
C GLU A 242 45.43 -24.02 19.71
N MET A 243 44.68 -25.12 19.57
CA MET A 243 43.94 -25.68 20.71
C MET A 243 44.87 -26.62 21.47
N GLY A 244 45.25 -26.20 22.68
CA GLY A 244 46.03 -27.01 23.62
C GLY A 244 45.33 -28.33 23.93
N ALA A 245 46.09 -29.42 23.82
CA ALA A 245 45.64 -30.78 24.05
C ALA A 245 45.03 -30.94 25.45
N VAL A 246 43.78 -31.40 25.51
CA VAL A 246 43.22 -32.03 26.71
C VAL A 246 43.31 -33.54 26.51
N GLU A 247 44.15 -34.17 27.31
CA GLU A 247 44.38 -35.61 27.31
C GLU A 247 43.09 -36.36 27.65
N ALA A 248 42.76 -37.33 26.80
CA ALA A 248 41.73 -38.32 27.06
C ALA A 248 42.29 -39.39 28.01
N VAL A 249 41.54 -39.67 29.09
CA VAL A 249 41.79 -40.83 29.95
C VAL A 249 40.73 -41.87 29.62
N ASP A 250 41.15 -42.92 28.90
CA ASP A 250 40.38 -44.16 28.71
C ASP A 250 40.67 -45.12 29.88
N ALA A 251 39.64 -45.77 30.41
CA ALA A 251 39.80 -47.02 31.14
C ALA A 251 38.61 -47.97 30.88
N ASP A 252 39.00 -49.18 30.50
CA ASP A 252 38.29 -50.24 29.79
C ASP A 252 37.42 -51.16 30.68
N LYS A 253 36.62 -51.96 29.96
CA LYS A 253 35.61 -52.98 30.31
C LYS A 253 35.95 -53.99 31.44
N LYS A 254 34.90 -54.48 32.12
CA LYS A 254 34.41 -55.89 32.05
C LYS A 254 33.18 -56.11 32.95
N GLY A 255 32.15 -56.76 32.41
CA GLY A 255 30.91 -57.10 33.12
C GLY A 255 30.96 -58.40 33.94
N LYS A 256 29.83 -58.70 34.60
CA LYS A 256 29.10 -60.00 34.64
C LYS A 256 28.34 -60.22 35.98
N LYS A 257 27.02 -60.41 35.84
CA LYS A 257 26.08 -61.32 36.55
C LYS A 257 25.58 -61.08 38.00
N ASP A 258 24.26 -61.27 38.09
CA ASP A 258 23.46 -62.06 39.05
C ASP A 258 23.60 -61.76 40.55
N LYS A 259 22.63 -61.04 41.13
CA LYS A 259 21.56 -61.60 42.00
C LYS A 259 20.54 -60.52 42.38
#